data_AF-A0A8J3YIV5-F1
#
_entry.id   AF-A0A8J3YIV5-F1
#
_cell.length_a   1.000
_cell.length_b   1.000
_cell.length_c   1.000
_cell.angle_alpha   90.00
_cell.angle_beta   90.00
_cell.angle_gamma   90.00
#
_symmetry.space_group_name_H-M   'P 1'
#
loop_
_entity.id
_entity.type
_entity.pdbx_description
1 polymer ?
#
loop_
_entity_poly.entity_id
_entity_poly.type
_entity_poly.pdbx_seq_one_letter_code
_entity_poly.pdbx_strand_id
1 'polypeptide(L)'
;MITDPDALAALFTGTALAGLPVRTGPEGALVVDGVDPSVPGQLAAWRAARDLVPRTGRWPVLITDDHDRRPGADPEPPPADELAAFDEAARTTDPWADGSPWMHEPVGQFTDLVAGGVYGIDLDRLLSPPPDPAETFDQLERRSYAHVLADPGLTAHVCDTLRSLVRTDAWYRPGGVQVLLLPTGLPWLAARWVYLFDVHSERLAAVLFQWRERWGAELVAAWGTMLQFVVSRPPAPGEEAFALAGQIRSLATHLEMQQWELATVLPVGDAWFLHRRP
;
A
#
# COMPACT_ATOMS: atom_id res chain seq x y z
N MET A 1 -20.42 -18.62 0.07
CA MET A 1 -19.27 -18.14 -0.72
C MET A 1 -19.25 -18.91 -2.02
N ILE A 2 -19.07 -18.24 -3.16
CA ILE A 2 -19.04 -18.92 -4.47
C ILE A 2 -17.69 -19.59 -4.65
N THR A 3 -17.65 -20.87 -4.99
CA THR A 3 -16.41 -21.64 -5.21
C THR A 3 -16.27 -22.16 -6.64
N ASP A 4 -17.36 -22.19 -7.39
CA ASP A 4 -17.40 -22.64 -8.78
C ASP A 4 -16.98 -21.51 -9.75
N PRO A 5 -15.93 -21.70 -10.58
CA PRO A 5 -15.51 -20.74 -11.59
C PRO A 5 -16.61 -20.34 -12.57
N ASP A 6 -17.46 -21.27 -13.01
CA ASP A 6 -18.50 -20.99 -14.00
C ASP A 6 -19.62 -20.13 -13.42
N ALA A 7 -20.08 -20.45 -12.21
CA ALA A 7 -21.03 -19.62 -11.47
C ALA A 7 -20.49 -18.20 -11.21
N LEU A 8 -19.19 -18.06 -10.93
CA LEU A 8 -18.55 -16.76 -10.76
C LEU A 8 -18.48 -16.00 -12.10
N ALA A 9 -18.07 -16.65 -13.18
CA ALA A 9 -17.97 -16.04 -14.51
C ALA A 9 -19.33 -15.47 -14.98
N ALA A 10 -20.44 -16.15 -14.67
CA ALA A 10 -21.78 -15.67 -14.96
C ALA A 10 -22.09 -14.32 -14.28
N LEU A 11 -21.55 -14.06 -13.08
CA LEU A 11 -21.72 -12.80 -12.35
C LEU A 11 -20.95 -11.63 -12.95
N PHE A 12 -19.93 -11.89 -13.76
CA PHE A 12 -19.14 -10.84 -14.43
C PHE A 12 -19.83 -10.25 -15.66
N THR A 13 -20.96 -10.82 -16.09
CA THR A 13 -21.74 -10.29 -17.22
C THR A 13 -22.04 -8.80 -17.04
N GLY A 14 -21.66 -7.97 -18.02
CA GLY A 14 -21.87 -6.52 -18.00
C GLY A 14 -20.84 -5.73 -17.19
N THR A 15 -19.76 -6.37 -16.72
CA THR A 15 -18.65 -5.74 -16.00
C THR A 15 -17.35 -5.76 -16.82
N ALA A 16 -16.29 -5.13 -16.31
CA ALA A 16 -14.96 -5.16 -16.91
C ALA A 16 -14.32 -6.57 -16.94
N LEU A 17 -14.87 -7.53 -16.20
CA LEU A 17 -14.39 -8.93 -16.14
C LEU A 17 -15.17 -9.87 -17.07
N ALA A 18 -16.16 -9.35 -17.82
CA ALA A 18 -17.03 -10.17 -18.64
C ALA A 18 -16.23 -10.93 -19.72
N GLY A 19 -16.43 -12.25 -19.78
CA GLY A 19 -15.78 -13.12 -20.77
C GLY A 19 -14.31 -13.45 -20.49
N LEU A 20 -13.75 -12.96 -19.37
CA LEU A 20 -12.41 -13.34 -18.95
C LEU A 20 -12.40 -14.76 -18.36
N PRO A 21 -11.35 -15.57 -18.61
CA PRO A 21 -11.24 -16.90 -18.04
C PRO A 21 -11.17 -16.86 -16.52
N VAL A 22 -11.88 -17.79 -15.86
CA VAL A 22 -11.82 -17.99 -14.41
C VAL A 22 -11.31 -19.39 -14.14
N ARG A 23 -10.35 -19.53 -13.22
CA ARG A 23 -9.80 -20.82 -12.80
C ARG A 23 -9.60 -20.88 -11.29
N THR A 24 -9.38 -22.08 -10.79
CA THR A 24 -8.96 -22.30 -9.40
C THR A 24 -7.53 -21.80 -9.21
N GLY A 25 -7.31 -21.06 -8.12
CA GLY A 25 -6.01 -20.59 -7.66
C GLY A 25 -5.55 -21.31 -6.38
N PRO A 26 -4.45 -20.85 -5.77
CA PRO A 26 -3.95 -21.42 -4.53
C PRO A 26 -4.89 -21.14 -3.35
N GLU A 27 -4.85 -22.01 -2.37
CA GLU A 27 -5.51 -21.87 -1.06
C GLU A 27 -6.99 -21.46 -1.17
N GLY A 28 -7.73 -22.13 -2.06
CA GLY A 28 -9.16 -21.87 -2.31
C GLY A 28 -9.49 -20.53 -2.99
N ALA A 29 -8.51 -19.77 -3.44
CA ALA A 29 -8.72 -18.57 -4.26
C ALA A 29 -9.22 -18.94 -5.68
N LEU A 30 -9.82 -17.97 -6.36
CA LEU A 30 -10.12 -18.04 -7.79
C LEU A 30 -9.30 -16.98 -8.52
N VAL A 31 -8.89 -17.26 -9.74
CA VAL A 31 -8.06 -16.35 -10.55
C VAL A 31 -8.81 -15.99 -11.81
N VAL A 32 -8.84 -14.69 -12.12
CA VAL A 32 -9.33 -14.16 -13.38
C VAL A 32 -8.15 -13.71 -14.22
N ASP A 33 -7.97 -14.34 -15.38
CA ASP A 33 -6.86 -14.08 -16.30
C ASP A 33 -7.22 -13.01 -17.34
N GLY A 34 -6.19 -12.44 -17.99
CA GLY A 34 -6.38 -11.56 -19.16
C GLY A 34 -6.88 -10.16 -18.83
N VAL A 35 -6.60 -9.67 -17.61
CA VAL A 35 -6.89 -8.28 -17.23
C VAL A 35 -6.01 -7.33 -18.04
N ASP A 36 -6.60 -6.24 -18.54
CA ASP A 36 -5.85 -5.18 -19.23
C ASP A 36 -4.79 -4.59 -18.28
N PRO A 37 -3.49 -4.64 -18.64
CA PRO A 37 -2.41 -4.16 -17.79
C PRO A 37 -2.34 -2.63 -17.70
N SER A 38 -3.15 -1.89 -18.46
CA SER A 38 -3.26 -0.44 -18.30
C SER A 38 -3.85 -0.07 -16.93
N VAL A 39 -3.43 1.07 -16.35
CA VAL A 39 -3.99 1.54 -15.07
C VAL A 39 -5.53 1.65 -15.09
N PRO A 40 -6.17 2.22 -16.14
CA PRO A 40 -7.63 2.21 -16.24
C PRO A 40 -8.23 0.80 -16.25
N GLY A 41 -7.61 -0.14 -16.98
CA GLY A 41 -8.03 -1.54 -17.06
C GLY A 41 -7.93 -2.25 -15.72
N GLN A 42 -6.79 -2.13 -15.05
CA GLN A 42 -6.54 -2.63 -13.69
C GLN A 42 -7.60 -2.14 -12.69
N LEU A 43 -7.83 -0.83 -12.64
CA LEU A 43 -8.80 -0.24 -11.73
C LEU A 43 -10.23 -0.66 -12.06
N ALA A 44 -10.59 -0.75 -13.34
CA ALA A 44 -11.92 -1.19 -13.76
C ALA A 44 -12.18 -2.65 -13.36
N ALA A 45 -11.20 -3.53 -13.57
CA ALA A 45 -11.25 -4.94 -13.18
C ALA A 45 -11.37 -5.10 -11.65
N TRP A 46 -10.53 -4.41 -10.88
CA TRP A 46 -10.58 -4.47 -9.42
C TRP A 46 -11.91 -3.93 -8.88
N ARG A 47 -12.40 -2.77 -9.36
CA ARG A 47 -13.70 -2.21 -8.95
C ARG A 47 -14.85 -3.15 -9.26
N ALA A 48 -14.86 -3.73 -10.46
CA ALA A 48 -15.88 -4.69 -10.87
C ALA A 48 -15.95 -5.90 -9.92
N ALA A 49 -14.80 -6.48 -9.55
CA ALA A 49 -14.76 -7.56 -8.57
C ALA A 49 -15.13 -7.10 -7.16
N ARG A 50 -14.67 -5.91 -6.76
CA ARG A 50 -14.89 -5.35 -5.42
C ARG A 50 -16.37 -5.09 -5.17
N ASP A 51 -17.09 -4.58 -6.16
CA ASP A 51 -18.54 -4.33 -6.06
C ASP A 51 -19.35 -5.64 -5.99
N LEU A 52 -18.75 -6.77 -6.37
CA LEU A 52 -19.36 -8.09 -6.26
C LEU A 52 -19.07 -8.79 -4.93
N VAL A 53 -18.20 -8.24 -4.06
CA VAL A 53 -17.85 -8.82 -2.74
C VAL A 53 -19.10 -9.20 -1.92
N PRO A 54 -20.16 -8.38 -1.81
CA PRO A 54 -21.37 -8.75 -1.05
C PRO A 54 -22.09 -10.00 -1.57
N ARG A 55 -21.90 -10.35 -2.86
CA ARG A 55 -22.53 -11.50 -3.51
C ARG A 55 -21.62 -12.72 -3.55
N THR A 56 -20.33 -12.50 -3.78
CA THR A 56 -19.33 -13.58 -3.93
C THR A 56 -18.76 -14.01 -2.58
N GLY A 57 -18.65 -13.07 -1.64
CA GLY A 57 -17.87 -13.21 -0.42
C GLY A 57 -16.37 -13.25 -0.68
N ARG A 58 -15.89 -12.72 -1.83
CA ARG A 58 -14.50 -12.81 -2.25
C ARG A 58 -13.87 -11.45 -2.51
N TRP A 59 -12.86 -11.11 -1.72
CA TRP A 59 -12.10 -9.89 -1.85
C TRP A 59 -11.12 -9.98 -3.03
N PRO A 60 -11.08 -8.98 -3.92
CA PRO A 60 -10.13 -8.96 -5.04
C PRO A 60 -8.80 -8.31 -4.69
N VAL A 61 -7.72 -8.89 -5.22
CA VAL A 61 -6.40 -8.24 -5.27
C VAL A 61 -5.79 -8.49 -6.65
N LEU A 62 -5.23 -7.45 -7.27
CA LEU A 62 -4.47 -7.59 -8.50
C LEU A 62 -3.09 -8.16 -8.21
N ILE A 63 -2.67 -9.11 -9.04
CA ILE A 63 -1.37 -9.79 -8.93
C ILE A 63 -0.75 -9.95 -10.32
N THR A 64 0.55 -10.21 -10.38
CA THR A 64 1.23 -10.54 -11.64
C THR A 64 0.88 -11.97 -12.08
N ASP A 65 1.01 -12.25 -13.37
CA ASP A 65 0.65 -13.55 -13.97
C ASP A 65 1.58 -14.71 -13.60
N ASP A 66 2.71 -14.42 -12.96
CA ASP A 66 3.65 -15.38 -12.38
C ASP A 66 3.42 -15.64 -10.88
N HIS A 67 2.58 -14.84 -10.20
CA HIS A 67 2.35 -14.93 -8.76
C HIS A 67 1.74 -16.27 -8.33
N ASP A 68 0.92 -16.88 -9.18
CA ASP A 68 0.26 -18.16 -8.93
C ASP A 68 1.20 -19.37 -9.03
N ARG A 69 2.42 -19.16 -9.51
CA ARG A 69 3.39 -20.24 -9.75
C ARG A 69 4.21 -20.58 -8.51
N ARG A 70 3.77 -20.16 -7.30
CA ARG A 70 4.45 -20.53 -6.06
C ARG A 70 4.46 -22.06 -5.92
N PRO A 71 5.64 -22.70 -5.97
CA PRO A 71 5.73 -24.15 -5.80
C PRO A 71 5.25 -24.52 -4.39
N GLY A 72 4.30 -25.45 -4.29
CA GLY A 72 3.87 -26.02 -3.01
C GLY A 72 2.75 -25.26 -2.27
N ALA A 73 2.09 -24.29 -2.92
CA ALA A 73 0.85 -23.74 -2.35
C ALA A 73 -0.24 -24.82 -2.31
N ASP A 74 -0.84 -25.02 -1.15
CA ASP A 74 -1.95 -25.96 -0.99
C ASP A 74 -3.14 -25.48 -1.83
N PRO A 75 -3.77 -26.31 -2.68
CA PRO A 75 -5.00 -25.91 -3.37
C PRO A 75 -6.18 -25.71 -2.42
N GLU A 76 -6.18 -26.34 -1.23
CA GLU A 76 -7.29 -26.26 -0.29
C GLU A 76 -7.29 -24.95 0.49
N PRO A 77 -8.47 -24.35 0.76
CA PRO A 77 -8.56 -23.16 1.60
C PRO A 77 -8.05 -23.45 3.01
N PRO A 78 -7.48 -22.44 3.70
CA PRO A 78 -7.08 -22.61 5.09
C PRO A 78 -8.29 -23.00 5.95
N PRO A 79 -8.09 -23.81 7.00
CA PRO A 79 -9.12 -24.12 7.98
C PRO A 79 -9.78 -22.85 8.53
N ALA A 80 -11.09 -22.92 8.79
CA ALA A 80 -11.87 -21.76 9.21
C ALA A 80 -11.41 -21.19 10.57
N ASP A 81 -10.90 -22.04 11.46
CA ASP A 81 -10.32 -21.68 12.74
C ASP A 81 -8.96 -21.00 12.60
N GLU A 82 -8.11 -21.44 11.67
CA GLU A 82 -6.87 -20.73 11.33
C GLU A 82 -7.18 -19.31 10.82
N LEU A 83 -8.16 -19.19 9.91
CA LEU A 83 -8.52 -17.88 9.35
C LEU A 83 -9.16 -16.95 10.40
N ALA A 84 -9.93 -17.51 11.35
CA ALA A 84 -10.48 -16.76 12.47
C ALA A 84 -9.40 -16.29 13.45
N ALA A 85 -8.40 -17.13 13.75
CA ALA A 85 -7.25 -16.75 14.57
C ALA A 85 -6.42 -15.65 13.89
N PHE A 86 -6.24 -15.72 12.57
CA PHE A 86 -5.56 -14.69 11.79
C PHE A 86 -6.32 -13.35 11.79
N ASP A 87 -7.66 -13.38 11.70
CA ASP A 87 -8.50 -12.17 11.86
C ASP A 87 -8.34 -11.54 13.24
N GLU A 88 -8.40 -12.34 14.31
CA GLU A 88 -8.23 -11.85 15.67
C GLU A 88 -6.84 -11.24 15.88
N ALA A 89 -5.78 -11.90 15.38
CA ALA A 89 -4.43 -11.38 15.44
C ALA A 89 -4.29 -10.03 14.72
N ALA A 90 -4.88 -9.90 13.52
CA ALA A 90 -4.85 -8.65 12.75
C ALA A 90 -5.51 -7.48 13.50
N ARG A 91 -6.54 -7.74 14.32
CA ARG A 91 -7.28 -6.71 15.06
C ARG A 91 -6.62 -6.30 16.37
N THR A 92 -5.84 -7.19 16.96
CA THR A 92 -5.27 -7.02 18.31
C THR A 92 -3.79 -6.67 18.30
N THR A 93 -3.08 -7.00 17.23
CA THR A 93 -1.65 -6.71 17.09
C THR A 93 -1.41 -5.22 16.86
N ASP A 94 -0.42 -4.64 17.55
CA ASP A 94 0.15 -3.34 17.19
C ASP A 94 1.32 -3.55 16.20
N PRO A 95 1.15 -3.26 14.89
CA PRO A 95 2.17 -3.50 13.89
C PRO A 95 3.31 -2.48 13.91
N TRP A 96 3.26 -1.50 14.83
CA TRP A 96 4.21 -0.38 14.94
C TRP A 96 5.09 -0.43 16.19
N ALA A 97 4.97 -1.47 17.02
CA ALA A 97 5.67 -1.57 18.31
C ALA A 97 7.21 -1.52 18.19
N ASP A 98 7.77 -1.97 17.08
CA ASP A 98 9.24 -2.08 16.90
C ASP A 98 9.93 -0.74 16.55
N GLY A 99 9.17 0.33 16.31
CA GLY A 99 9.72 1.66 15.98
C GLY A 99 10.65 1.68 14.76
N SER A 100 11.18 2.86 14.43
CA SER A 100 12.27 2.99 13.45
C SER A 100 13.55 3.31 14.22
N PRO A 101 14.60 2.47 14.16
CA PRO A 101 15.78 2.62 15.01
C PRO A 101 16.57 3.90 14.74
N TRP A 102 16.43 4.50 13.55
CA TRP A 102 17.22 5.67 13.13
C TRP A 102 16.63 7.02 13.54
N MET A 103 15.37 7.07 13.95
CA MET A 103 14.67 8.35 14.22
C MET A 103 15.24 9.12 15.41
N HIS A 104 15.95 8.42 16.31
CA HIS A 104 16.53 8.98 17.53
C HIS A 104 18.03 9.28 17.41
N GLU A 105 18.67 8.96 16.30
CA GLU A 105 20.08 9.22 16.07
C GLU A 105 20.33 10.71 15.76
N PRO A 106 21.45 11.31 16.23
CA PRO A 106 21.82 12.68 15.89
C PRO A 106 22.19 12.87 14.42
N VAL A 107 21.77 13.99 13.83
CA VAL A 107 22.01 14.39 12.43
C VAL A 107 23.50 14.57 12.13
N GLY A 108 24.31 14.96 13.12
CA GLY A 108 25.75 15.19 12.95
C GLY A 108 26.54 14.01 12.40
N GLN A 109 25.99 12.78 12.45
CA GLN A 109 26.61 11.59 11.88
C GLN A 109 26.28 11.39 10.38
N PHE A 110 25.35 12.16 9.81
CA PHE A 110 24.74 11.93 8.50
C PHE A 110 24.42 13.22 7.71
N THR A 111 25.10 14.33 8.00
CA THR A 111 24.83 15.64 7.37
C THR A 111 24.81 15.60 5.84
N ASP A 112 25.66 14.78 5.23
CA ASP A 112 25.73 14.63 3.76
C ASP A 112 24.50 13.91 3.16
N LEU A 113 23.85 13.04 3.94
CA LEU A 113 22.62 12.33 3.55
C LEU A 113 21.40 13.24 3.68
N VAL A 114 21.47 14.20 4.61
CA VAL A 114 20.42 15.18 4.90
C VAL A 114 20.43 16.34 3.91
N ALA A 115 21.60 16.78 3.42
CA ALA A 115 21.70 17.87 2.44
C ALA A 115 21.39 17.43 0.99
N GLY A 116 21.37 16.12 0.73
CA GLY A 116 20.99 15.56 -0.56
C GLY A 116 19.50 15.70 -0.83
N GLY A 117 19.09 16.86 -1.33
CA GLY A 117 17.72 17.11 -1.78
C GLY A 117 17.24 16.05 -2.76
N VAL A 118 16.31 15.21 -2.32
CA VAL A 118 15.68 14.20 -3.18
C VAL A 118 14.58 14.90 -3.98
N TYR A 119 14.49 14.59 -5.28
CA TYR A 119 13.50 15.14 -6.22
C TYR A 119 13.45 16.68 -6.33
N GLY A 120 14.60 17.34 -6.39
CA GLY A 120 14.67 18.73 -6.85
C GLY A 120 14.26 19.78 -5.81
N ILE A 121 14.12 19.39 -4.55
CA ILE A 121 13.90 20.32 -3.44
C ILE A 121 15.23 20.62 -2.75
N ASP A 122 15.63 21.89 -2.78
CA ASP A 122 16.87 22.37 -2.16
C ASP A 122 16.70 22.43 -0.63
N LEU A 123 17.20 21.41 0.08
CA LEU A 123 17.14 21.33 1.52
C LEU A 123 17.95 22.43 2.21
N ASP A 124 18.99 22.98 1.58
CA ASP A 124 19.77 24.09 2.15
C ASP A 124 18.92 25.37 2.25
N ARG A 125 17.93 25.54 1.36
CA ARG A 125 16.95 26.62 1.45
C ARG A 125 15.88 26.36 2.51
N LEU A 126 15.45 25.10 2.66
CA LEU A 126 14.45 24.70 3.67
C LEU A 126 15.00 24.76 5.09
N LEU A 127 16.28 24.44 5.25
CA LEU A 127 16.96 24.30 6.52
C LEU A 127 17.81 25.53 6.80
N SER A 128 17.27 26.74 6.65
CA SER A 128 17.94 27.97 7.08
C SER A 128 17.37 28.46 8.43
N PRO A 129 18.15 28.46 9.53
CA PRO A 129 19.56 28.07 9.64
C PRO A 129 19.80 26.54 9.60
N PRO A 130 21.02 26.10 9.25
CA PRO A 130 21.35 24.67 9.12
C PRO A 130 21.05 23.89 10.40
N PRO A 131 20.79 22.56 10.29
CA PRO A 131 20.53 21.71 11.46
C PRO A 131 21.68 21.75 12.46
N ASP A 132 21.31 21.70 13.75
CA ASP A 132 22.29 21.47 14.82
C ASP A 132 22.76 20.01 14.71
N PRO A 133 24.07 19.71 14.73
CA PRO A 133 24.55 18.33 14.75
C PRO A 133 23.97 17.45 15.88
N ALA A 134 23.50 18.07 16.98
CA ALA A 134 22.82 17.39 18.09
C ALA A 134 21.31 17.18 17.86
N GLU A 135 20.71 17.83 16.85
CA GLU A 135 19.32 17.60 16.44
C GLU A 135 19.15 16.15 15.98
N THR A 136 18.06 15.49 16.36
CA THR A 136 17.76 14.14 15.88
C THR A 136 17.10 14.16 14.51
N PHE A 137 17.12 13.03 13.79
CA PHE A 137 16.38 12.90 12.53
C PHE A 137 14.89 13.21 12.67
N ASP A 138 14.22 12.76 13.73
CA ASP A 138 12.81 13.07 13.95
C ASP A 138 12.57 14.59 14.11
N GLN A 139 13.44 15.27 14.86
CA GLN A 139 13.34 16.73 15.04
C GLN A 139 13.51 17.46 13.71
N LEU A 140 14.50 17.04 12.92
CA LEU A 140 14.76 17.61 11.61
C LEU A 140 13.58 17.39 10.64
N GLU A 141 13.06 16.17 10.54
CA GLU A 141 11.91 15.83 9.70
C GLU A 141 10.68 16.65 10.08
N ARG A 142 10.41 16.81 11.38
CA ARG A 142 9.30 17.64 11.88
C ARG A 142 9.49 19.11 11.57
N ARG A 143 10.70 19.63 11.72
CA ARG A 143 11.03 21.03 11.41
C ARG A 143 10.86 21.31 9.91
N SER A 144 11.36 20.42 9.06
CA SER A 144 11.17 20.51 7.60
C SER A 144 9.69 20.49 7.24
N TYR A 145 8.93 19.57 7.83
CA TYR A 145 7.49 19.47 7.57
C TYR A 145 6.74 20.73 7.99
N ALA A 146 7.02 21.26 9.18
CA ALA A 146 6.40 22.49 9.67
C ALA A 146 6.73 23.70 8.78
N HIS A 147 7.97 23.80 8.29
CA HIS A 147 8.39 24.84 7.38
C HIS A 147 7.64 24.77 6.03
N VAL A 148 7.55 23.57 5.45
CA VAL A 148 6.81 23.33 4.20
C VAL A 148 5.34 23.71 4.35
N LEU A 149 4.68 23.27 5.42
CA LEU A 149 3.26 23.58 5.67
C LEU A 149 3.00 25.07 5.92
N ALA A 150 3.99 25.81 6.42
CA ALA A 150 3.87 27.26 6.66
C ALA A 150 3.99 28.10 5.37
N ASP A 151 4.54 27.54 4.29
CA ASP A 151 4.66 28.17 2.97
C ASP A 151 3.77 27.47 1.93
N PRO A 152 2.63 28.07 1.55
CA PRO A 152 1.72 27.48 0.55
C PRO A 152 2.35 27.25 -0.82
N GLY A 153 3.31 28.11 -1.24
CA GLY A 153 3.99 27.97 -2.52
C GLY A 153 4.92 26.77 -2.53
N LEU A 154 5.65 26.57 -1.43
CA LEU A 154 6.50 25.41 -1.22
C LEU A 154 5.68 24.12 -1.08
N THR A 155 4.59 24.14 -0.30
CA THR A 155 3.65 23.00 -0.20
C THR A 155 3.14 22.61 -1.59
N ALA A 156 2.68 23.58 -2.38
CA ALA A 156 2.19 23.31 -3.74
C ALA A 156 3.28 22.71 -4.65
N HIS A 157 4.51 23.21 -4.54
CA HIS A 157 5.65 22.68 -5.29
C HIS A 157 5.96 21.22 -4.92
N VAL A 158 6.02 20.89 -3.64
CA VAL A 158 6.24 19.51 -3.15
C VAL A 158 5.13 18.59 -3.65
N CYS A 159 3.88 19.03 -3.52
CA CYS A 159 2.71 18.28 -3.99
C CYS A 159 2.73 18.00 -5.50
N ASP A 160 3.14 18.96 -6.34
CA ASP A 160 3.24 18.75 -7.78
C ASP A 160 4.39 17.80 -8.15
N THR A 161 5.56 17.97 -7.52
CA THR A 161 6.75 17.13 -7.72
C THR A 161 6.48 15.66 -7.37
N LEU A 162 5.78 15.42 -6.25
CA LEU A 162 5.58 14.09 -5.68
C LEU A 162 4.18 13.51 -5.99
N ARG A 163 3.43 14.14 -6.89
CA ARG A 163 2.05 13.76 -7.23
C ARG A 163 1.90 12.29 -7.67
N SER A 164 2.92 11.73 -8.31
CA SER A 164 2.90 10.35 -8.84
C SER A 164 2.78 9.28 -7.75
N LEU A 165 3.11 9.62 -6.52
CA LEU A 165 3.16 8.67 -5.40
C LEU A 165 1.80 8.48 -4.74
N VAL A 166 0.94 9.48 -4.92
CA VAL A 166 -0.35 9.56 -4.25
C VAL A 166 -1.53 9.60 -5.23
N ARG A 167 -1.26 9.27 -6.50
CA ARG A 167 -2.24 9.21 -7.58
C ARG A 167 -2.17 7.88 -8.30
N THR A 168 -3.31 7.47 -8.84
CA THR A 168 -3.42 6.21 -9.58
C THR A 168 -2.80 6.27 -10.98
N ASP A 169 -2.75 7.44 -11.62
CA ASP A 169 -2.27 7.61 -13.02
C ASP A 169 -0.79 7.21 -13.23
N ALA A 170 0.02 7.28 -12.18
CA ALA A 170 1.43 6.92 -12.15
C ALA A 170 1.73 5.55 -11.53
N TRP A 171 0.69 4.73 -11.29
CA TRP A 171 0.87 3.37 -10.80
C TRP A 171 1.73 2.50 -11.72
N TYR A 172 2.48 1.58 -11.10
CA TYR A 172 3.25 0.56 -11.78
C TYR A 172 2.38 -0.30 -12.71
N ARG A 173 2.94 -0.71 -13.85
CA ARG A 173 2.25 -1.46 -14.90
C ARG A 173 3.07 -2.72 -15.23
N PRO A 174 2.70 -3.89 -14.70
CA PRO A 174 3.37 -5.14 -15.06
C PRO A 174 3.00 -5.54 -16.50
N GLY A 175 3.77 -6.49 -17.07
CA GLY A 175 3.50 -7.02 -18.40
C GLY A 175 2.24 -7.88 -18.49
N GLY A 176 1.82 -8.48 -17.37
CA GLY A 176 0.61 -9.28 -17.24
C GLY A 176 -0.06 -9.03 -15.88
N VAL A 177 -1.39 -9.02 -15.85
CA VAL A 177 -2.20 -8.79 -14.65
C VAL A 177 -3.29 -9.85 -14.56
N GLN A 178 -3.54 -10.31 -13.33
CA GLN A 178 -4.65 -11.18 -12.96
C GLN A 178 -5.42 -10.57 -11.78
N VAL A 179 -6.68 -10.97 -11.61
CA VAL A 179 -7.44 -10.73 -10.36
C VAL A 179 -7.42 -12.01 -9.53
N LEU A 180 -6.84 -11.95 -8.34
CA LEU A 180 -6.96 -12.99 -7.33
C LEU A 180 -8.18 -12.70 -6.44
N LEU A 181 -9.14 -13.63 -6.43
CA LEU A 181 -10.38 -13.55 -5.68
C LEU A 181 -10.30 -14.47 -4.46
N LEU A 182 -9.96 -13.84 -3.34
CA LEU A 182 -9.66 -14.50 -2.08
C LEU A 182 -10.90 -15.18 -1.50
N PRO A 183 -10.76 -16.32 -0.80
CA PRO A 183 -11.87 -17.00 -0.14
C PRO A 183 -12.27 -16.29 1.17
N THR A 184 -12.42 -14.96 1.13
CA THR A 184 -12.83 -14.12 2.25
C THR A 184 -13.34 -12.79 1.71
N GLY A 185 -14.35 -12.21 2.37
CA GLY A 185 -14.80 -10.84 2.09
C GLY A 185 -14.07 -9.79 2.95
N LEU A 186 -13.20 -10.22 3.86
CA LEU A 186 -12.47 -9.35 4.78
C LEU A 186 -11.16 -8.88 4.12
N PRO A 187 -11.00 -7.58 3.83
CA PRO A 187 -9.90 -7.09 3.01
C PRO A 187 -8.53 -7.21 3.66
N TRP A 188 -8.42 -7.09 4.99
CA TRP A 188 -7.13 -7.19 5.68
C TRP A 188 -6.57 -8.61 5.72
N LEU A 189 -7.42 -9.63 5.55
CA LEU A 189 -6.96 -11.01 5.44
C LEU A 189 -6.24 -11.29 4.12
N ALA A 190 -6.24 -10.34 3.17
CA ALA A 190 -5.48 -10.45 1.93
C ALA A 190 -4.00 -10.78 2.14
N ALA A 191 -3.41 -10.31 3.24
CA ALA A 191 -2.04 -10.59 3.63
C ALA A 191 -1.68 -12.08 3.80
N ARG A 192 -2.67 -12.99 3.85
CA ARG A 192 -2.43 -14.43 3.86
C ARG A 192 -2.07 -14.97 2.47
N TRP A 193 -2.60 -14.38 1.40
CA TRP A 193 -2.41 -14.82 0.01
C TRP A 193 -1.38 -13.98 -0.75
N VAL A 194 -1.26 -12.70 -0.40
CA VAL A 194 -0.27 -11.79 -0.98
C VAL A 194 0.83 -11.48 0.02
N TYR A 195 2.02 -11.15 -0.49
CA TYR A 195 3.14 -10.76 0.36
C TYR A 195 3.68 -9.41 -0.09
N LEU A 196 4.32 -8.74 0.84
CA LEU A 196 5.29 -7.69 0.60
C LEU A 196 6.64 -8.24 1.06
N PHE A 197 7.67 -8.14 0.22
CA PHE A 197 9.01 -8.66 0.49
C PHE A 197 9.46 -8.36 1.93
N ASP A 198 9.93 -9.35 2.69
CA ASP A 198 10.46 -9.16 4.06
C ASP A 198 9.48 -8.48 5.04
N VAL A 199 8.17 -8.67 4.82
CA VAL A 199 7.11 -8.30 5.77
C VAL A 199 6.27 -9.54 6.09
N HIS A 200 6.21 -9.90 7.37
CA HIS A 200 5.38 -11.00 7.84
C HIS A 200 3.89 -10.75 7.60
N SER A 201 3.15 -11.80 7.22
CA SER A 201 1.73 -11.74 6.88
C SER A 201 0.86 -11.21 8.04
N GLU A 202 1.12 -11.60 9.28
CA GLU A 202 0.40 -11.12 10.46
C GLU A 202 0.56 -9.61 10.65
N ARG A 203 1.79 -9.12 10.54
CA ARG A 203 2.08 -7.69 10.59
C ARG A 203 1.36 -6.95 9.46
N LEU A 204 1.43 -7.46 8.23
CA LEU A 204 0.75 -6.86 7.09
C LEU A 204 -0.77 -6.86 7.28
N ALA A 205 -1.37 -7.94 7.79
CA ALA A 205 -2.81 -7.99 8.07
C ALA A 205 -3.23 -6.92 9.09
N ALA A 206 -2.46 -6.75 10.17
CA ALA A 206 -2.73 -5.72 11.16
C ALA A 206 -2.61 -4.30 10.58
N VAL A 207 -1.63 -4.05 9.72
CA VAL A 207 -1.52 -2.78 8.96
C VAL A 207 -2.75 -2.55 8.11
N LEU A 208 -3.15 -3.53 7.29
CA LEU A 208 -4.31 -3.42 6.40
C LEU A 208 -5.60 -3.17 7.19
N PHE A 209 -5.76 -3.81 8.35
CA PHE A 209 -6.90 -3.58 9.23
C PHE A 209 -6.93 -2.14 9.75
N GLN A 210 -5.84 -1.68 10.38
CA GLN A 210 -5.78 -0.32 10.92
C GLN A 210 -5.95 0.76 9.85
N TRP A 211 -5.31 0.58 8.69
CA TRP A 211 -5.37 1.54 7.59
C TRP A 211 -6.76 1.62 6.96
N ARG A 212 -7.47 0.49 6.86
CA ARG A 212 -8.86 0.49 6.42
C ARG A 212 -9.78 1.21 7.41
N GLU A 213 -9.67 0.91 8.70
CA GLU A 213 -10.53 1.54 9.71
C GLU A 213 -10.33 3.06 9.72
N ARG A 214 -9.07 3.51 9.77
CA ARG A 214 -8.75 4.93 9.90
C ARG A 214 -8.97 5.72 8.60
N TRP A 215 -8.38 5.25 7.51
CA TRP A 215 -8.30 6.02 6.26
C TRP A 215 -9.12 5.41 5.11
N GLY A 216 -9.79 4.29 5.36
CA GLY A 216 -10.53 3.58 4.32
C GLY A 216 -9.63 3.18 3.16
N ALA A 217 -8.38 2.81 3.48
CA ALA A 217 -7.42 2.28 2.53
C ALA A 217 -7.82 0.86 2.13
N GLU A 218 -7.92 0.61 0.83
CA GLU A 218 -8.22 -0.70 0.27
C GLU A 218 -7.05 -1.14 -0.61
N LEU A 219 -6.49 -2.31 -0.32
CA LEU A 219 -5.44 -2.91 -1.14
C LEU A 219 -6.00 -3.27 -2.51
N VAL A 220 -5.46 -2.65 -3.55
CA VAL A 220 -5.83 -2.90 -4.95
C VAL A 220 -4.91 -3.93 -5.58
N ALA A 221 -3.60 -3.79 -5.37
CA ALA A 221 -2.62 -4.65 -6.02
C ALA A 221 -1.44 -5.01 -5.15
N ALA A 222 -0.90 -6.21 -5.37
CA ALA A 222 0.30 -6.72 -4.73
C ALA A 222 1.22 -7.37 -5.77
N TRP A 223 2.39 -6.76 -5.96
CA TRP A 223 3.38 -7.15 -6.97
C TRP A 223 4.65 -7.77 -6.35
N GLY A 224 4.52 -8.36 -5.15
CA GLY A 224 5.61 -8.96 -4.38
C GLY A 224 6.49 -7.94 -3.65
N THR A 225 7.09 -6.99 -4.35
CA THR A 225 7.88 -5.89 -3.73
C THR A 225 7.10 -4.60 -3.60
N MET A 226 5.93 -4.51 -4.24
CA MET A 226 5.14 -3.28 -4.32
C MET A 226 3.69 -3.55 -3.92
N LEU A 227 3.08 -2.61 -3.19
CA LEU A 227 1.64 -2.61 -2.88
C LEU A 227 1.01 -1.30 -3.38
N GLN A 228 -0.24 -1.37 -3.84
CA GLN A 228 -0.99 -0.21 -4.32
C GLN A 228 -2.36 -0.17 -3.65
N PHE A 229 -2.73 1.02 -3.17
CA PHE A 229 -3.93 1.26 -2.40
C PHE A 229 -4.76 2.38 -3.00
N VAL A 230 -6.08 2.26 -2.92
CA VAL A 230 -6.99 3.41 -3.00
C VAL A 230 -7.41 3.82 -1.60
N VAL A 231 -7.69 5.10 -1.41
CA VAL A 231 -7.92 5.71 -0.10
C VAL A 231 -9.18 6.57 -0.17
N SER A 232 -10.14 6.29 0.70
CA SER A 232 -11.42 7.02 0.72
C SER A 232 -11.46 8.15 1.76
N ARG A 233 -10.58 8.12 2.75
CA ARG A 233 -10.44 9.15 3.80
C ARG A 233 -8.96 9.49 3.98
N PRO A 234 -8.39 10.38 3.14
CA PRO A 234 -7.00 10.81 3.29
C PRO A 234 -6.72 11.38 4.69
N PRO A 235 -5.49 11.27 5.21
CA PRO A 235 -5.13 11.85 6.50
C PRO A 235 -5.27 13.38 6.50
N ALA A 236 -5.61 13.97 7.65
CA ALA A 236 -5.51 15.41 7.80
C ALA A 236 -4.03 15.87 7.76
N PRO A 237 -3.73 17.05 7.18
CA PRO A 237 -2.40 17.65 7.30
C PRO A 237 -1.98 17.83 8.77
N GLY A 238 -0.68 17.72 9.04
CA GLY A 238 -0.12 17.81 10.40
C GLY A 238 0.25 16.44 10.97
N GLU A 239 0.07 16.24 12.27
CA GLU A 239 0.54 15.04 12.98
C GLU A 239 -0.05 13.74 12.43
N GLU A 240 -1.28 13.75 11.91
CA GLU A 240 -1.87 12.55 11.33
C GLU A 240 -1.15 12.11 10.05
N ALA A 241 -0.92 13.03 9.11
CA ALA A 241 -0.18 12.75 7.90
C ALA A 241 1.29 12.41 8.19
N PHE A 242 1.91 13.09 9.16
CA PHE A 242 3.28 12.81 9.58
C PHE A 242 3.43 11.41 10.18
N ALA A 243 2.49 10.99 11.04
CA ALA A 243 2.48 9.65 11.61
C ALA A 243 2.26 8.57 10.53
N LEU A 244 1.31 8.77 9.61
CA LEU A 244 1.10 7.84 8.49
C LEU A 244 2.34 7.75 7.59
N ALA A 245 3.01 8.87 7.30
CA ALA A 245 4.24 8.86 6.53
C ALA A 245 5.32 8.00 7.21
N GLY A 246 5.46 8.08 8.53
CA GLY A 246 6.35 7.22 9.31
C GLY A 246 5.97 5.74 9.21
N GLN A 247 4.68 5.43 9.30
CA GLN A 247 4.17 4.06 9.10
C GLN A 247 4.51 3.51 7.72
N ILE A 248 4.25 4.28 6.65
CA ILE A 248 4.58 3.88 5.28
C ILE A 248 6.09 3.67 5.13
N ARG A 249 6.94 4.56 5.65
CA ARG A 249 8.41 4.38 5.61
C ARG A 249 8.88 3.12 6.34
N SER A 250 8.26 2.80 7.49
CA SER A 250 8.60 1.58 8.24
C SER A 250 8.31 0.29 7.46
N LEU A 251 7.36 0.34 6.53
CA LEU A 251 7.02 -0.78 5.64
C LEU A 251 7.78 -0.72 4.32
N ALA A 252 7.91 0.45 3.70
CA ALA A 252 8.45 0.65 2.37
C ALA A 252 9.85 1.30 2.44
N THR A 253 10.85 0.48 2.82
CA THR A 253 12.22 0.93 3.14
C THR A 253 13.02 1.47 1.95
N HIS A 254 12.49 1.38 0.73
CA HIS A 254 13.16 1.90 -0.48
C HIS A 254 12.33 2.99 -1.19
N LEU A 255 11.37 3.60 -0.50
CA LEU A 255 10.95 4.93 -0.89
C LEU A 255 12.18 5.82 -0.64
N GLU A 256 12.82 6.34 -1.70
CA GLU A 256 13.95 7.28 -1.62
C GLU A 256 13.54 8.63 -0.99
N MET A 257 12.48 8.64 -0.18
CA MET A 257 11.78 9.81 0.30
C MET A 257 11.89 9.93 1.81
N GLN A 258 11.90 11.18 2.23
CA GLN A 258 11.84 11.57 3.62
C GLN A 258 10.40 11.53 4.13
N GLN A 259 10.25 11.47 5.45
CA GLN A 259 8.92 11.40 6.07
C GLN A 259 8.14 12.69 5.84
N TRP A 260 8.79 13.84 5.92
CA TRP A 260 8.18 15.15 5.69
C TRP A 260 7.63 15.30 4.26
N GLU A 261 8.33 14.75 3.26
CA GLU A 261 7.91 14.77 1.86
C GLU A 261 6.60 14.02 1.68
N LEU A 262 6.57 12.78 2.18
CA LEU A 262 5.41 11.92 2.10
C LEU A 262 4.24 12.51 2.91
N ALA A 263 4.49 13.03 4.12
CA ALA A 263 3.49 13.69 4.96
C ALA A 263 2.86 14.93 4.31
N THR A 264 3.57 15.58 3.39
CA THR A 264 3.07 16.73 2.64
C THR A 264 2.08 16.31 1.56
N VAL A 265 2.31 15.19 0.88
CA VAL A 265 1.49 14.76 -0.27
C VAL A 265 0.35 13.80 0.08
N LEU A 266 0.46 13.05 1.17
CA LEU A 266 -0.59 12.10 1.59
C LEU A 266 -1.98 12.73 1.75
N PRO A 267 -2.15 13.95 2.29
CA PRO A 267 -3.47 14.57 2.45
C PRO A 267 -4.19 14.93 1.15
N VAL A 268 -3.45 15.11 0.04
CA VAL A 268 -4.01 15.60 -1.23
C VAL A 268 -4.22 14.49 -2.26
N GLY A 269 -3.85 13.25 -1.94
CA GLY A 269 -4.00 12.10 -2.82
C GLY A 269 -5.08 11.12 -2.41
N ASP A 270 -5.46 10.27 -3.36
CA ASP A 270 -6.49 9.24 -3.23
C ASP A 270 -5.92 7.81 -3.39
N ALA A 271 -4.59 7.70 -3.49
CA ALA A 271 -3.89 6.45 -3.63
C ALA A 271 -2.61 6.44 -2.83
N TRP A 272 -2.13 5.25 -2.45
CA TRP A 272 -0.79 5.08 -1.89
C TRP A 272 -0.02 4.01 -2.67
N PHE A 273 1.27 4.26 -2.85
CA PHE A 273 2.21 3.33 -3.47
C PHE A 273 3.33 2.98 -2.46
N LEU A 274 3.48 1.70 -2.15
CA LEU A 274 4.54 1.18 -1.28
C LEU A 274 5.50 0.35 -2.13
N HIS A 275 6.79 0.48 -1.86
CA HIS A 275 7.84 -0.33 -2.49
C HIS A 275 8.93 -0.71 -1.49
N ARG A 276 9.22 -2.00 -1.40
CA ARG A 276 10.29 -2.59 -0.59
C ARG A 276 11.12 -3.53 -1.46
N ARG A 277 12.40 -3.20 -1.67
CA ARG A 277 13.32 -4.00 -2.51
C ARG A 277 13.95 -5.16 -1.72
N PRO A 278 14.34 -6.25 -2.41
CA PRO A 278 15.20 -7.31 -1.87
C PRO A 278 16.57 -6.85 -1.39
#